data_AF-A0ABD7SRD8-F1
#
_entry.id   AF-A0ABD7SRD8-F1
#
_cell.length_a   1.000
_cell.length_b   1.000
_cell.length_c   1.000
_cell.angle_alpha   90.00
_cell.angle_beta   90.00
_cell.angle_gamma   90.00
#
_symmetry.space_group_name_H-M   'P 1'
#
loop_
_entity.id
_entity.type
_entity.pdbx_description
1 polymer ?
#
loop_
_entity_poly.entity_id
_entity_poly.type
_entity_poly.pdbx_seq_one_letter_code
_entity_poly.pdbx_strand_id
1 'polypeptide(L)'
;MNIADFLSGKYHEKPHEDVDVLDPVHLVLESACEKFEYHLSQESSIQDYLKVTRGLSDSTIKRFRMGFAPEGYTRLVSQSKTKRWQIMLQKSLGVSMTPEQCEDQFISILKIAGLVAERESTGEPYDRFRNRVMIPIRDKNGSVISFGGRILESTGSSKYLNGSDSPLFNKKSVLFNIDTIYNLYQSIQTDLINVKKLREVIAVEGYMDVIAMAEFGIDQGVAAMGTALSSEAFNELFKYTSNVILCFDGDEAGIKASKRAAIEAIPTLSADRNVLIYILPNDHDPDSYLKAMETTVNKVDCKEHFIEELYTGTPISTYLIELMQDEHNLSWDQPEVFFAYLEDLASRLPAHGKVRSELESFIQLKKNERDIELSNEELVSFMRLIN
;
A
#
# COMPACT_ATOMS: atom_id res chain seq x y z
N MET A 1 1.90 17.76 29.44
CA MET A 1 1.09 16.52 29.54
C MET A 1 2.05 15.34 29.60
N ASN A 2 1.96 14.44 30.57
CA ASN A 2 2.94 13.34 30.71
C ASN A 2 2.43 12.09 29.98
N ILE A 3 3.35 11.30 29.41
CA ILE A 3 3.08 10.15 28.54
C ILE A 3 2.22 9.05 29.20
N ALA A 4 2.11 9.01 30.53
CA ALA A 4 1.24 8.06 31.23
C ALA A 4 -0.24 8.28 30.91
N ASP A 5 -0.67 9.52 30.64
CA ASP A 5 -2.07 9.81 30.29
C ASP A 5 -2.42 9.27 28.89
N PHE A 6 -1.46 9.30 27.95
CA PHE A 6 -1.61 8.74 26.60
C PHE A 6 -1.64 7.21 26.58
N LEU A 7 -0.80 6.56 27.40
CA LEU A 7 -0.76 5.10 27.54
C LEU A 7 -2.04 4.50 28.14
N SER A 8 -2.92 5.31 28.74
CA SER A 8 -4.17 4.86 29.37
C SER A 8 -5.33 4.62 28.40
N GLY A 9 -5.15 4.84 27.09
CA GLY A 9 -6.14 4.51 26.05
C GLY A 9 -7.38 5.43 26.03
N LYS A 10 -7.36 6.56 26.74
CA LYS A 10 -8.44 7.55 26.75
C LYS A 10 -8.06 8.77 25.93
N TYR A 11 -8.15 8.70 24.60
CA TYR A 11 -8.07 9.91 23.78
C TYR A 11 -9.31 10.07 22.92
N HIS A 12 -10.00 11.20 23.12
CA HIS A 12 -10.97 11.79 22.21
C HIS A 12 -10.32 13.06 21.65
N GLU A 13 -10.34 13.20 20.32
CA GLU A 13 -9.85 14.39 19.63
C GLU A 13 -10.52 15.66 20.17
N LYS A 14 -9.69 16.63 20.58
CA LYS A 14 -10.06 18.04 20.56
C LYS A 14 -8.89 18.87 20.06
N PRO A 15 -9.16 19.94 19.28
CA PRO A 15 -8.14 20.82 18.76
C PRO A 15 -7.82 21.91 19.78
N HIS A 16 -6.53 22.12 20.06
CA HIS A 16 -5.93 23.44 20.28
C HIS A 16 -4.40 23.32 20.32
N GLU A 17 -3.75 24.36 19.79
CA GLU A 17 -2.31 24.57 19.64
C GLU A 17 -1.49 24.23 20.90
N ASP A 18 -0.71 23.15 20.86
CA ASP A 18 0.30 22.79 21.86
C ASP A 18 1.26 21.74 21.25
N VAL A 19 2.55 21.82 21.61
CA VAL A 19 3.70 21.05 21.05
C VAL A 19 3.34 19.62 20.65
N ASP A 20 3.47 19.33 19.35
CA ASP A 20 3.05 18.08 18.73
C ASP A 20 3.85 16.88 19.29
N VAL A 21 3.18 16.01 20.04
CA VAL A 21 3.76 14.77 20.60
C VAL A 21 4.25 13.82 19.48
N LEU A 22 3.83 14.06 18.23
CA LEU A 22 4.33 13.34 17.06
C LEU A 22 5.74 13.77 16.64
N ASP A 23 6.21 14.96 17.02
CA ASP A 23 7.54 15.47 16.63
C ASP A 23 8.69 14.57 17.11
N PRO A 24 8.73 14.12 18.39
CA PRO A 24 9.74 13.16 18.82
C PRO A 24 9.70 11.82 18.08
N VAL A 25 8.51 11.32 17.72
CA VAL A 25 8.36 10.03 17.01
C VAL A 25 8.86 10.16 15.58
N HIS A 26 8.46 11.22 14.87
CA HIS A 26 8.97 11.55 13.53
C HIS A 26 10.48 11.73 13.54
N LEU A 27 11.03 12.45 14.54
CA LEU A 27 12.47 12.67 14.67
C LEU A 27 13.23 11.34 14.83
N VAL A 28 12.70 10.42 15.63
CA VAL A 28 13.27 9.07 15.80
C VAL A 28 13.21 8.25 14.51
N LEU A 29 12.07 8.25 13.82
CA LEU A 29 11.88 7.54 12.55
C LEU A 29 12.79 8.09 11.47
N GLU A 30 12.90 9.41 11.34
CA GLU A 30 13.74 10.07 10.35
C GLU A 30 15.21 9.74 10.57
N SER A 31 15.71 9.85 11.80
CA SER A 31 17.11 9.53 12.06
C SER A 31 17.39 8.03 11.97
N ALA A 32 16.43 7.15 12.27
CA ALA A 32 16.56 5.73 11.99
C ALA A 32 16.70 5.49 10.48
N CYS A 33 15.93 6.21 9.65
CA CYS A 33 16.04 6.18 8.19
C CYS A 33 17.45 6.57 7.74
N GLU A 34 17.95 7.73 8.16
CA GLU A 34 19.32 8.20 7.86
C GLU A 34 20.37 7.16 8.25
N LYS A 35 20.17 6.50 9.40
CA LYS A 35 21.09 5.50 9.91
C LYS A 35 21.08 4.22 9.06
N PHE A 36 19.91 3.80 8.59
CA PHE A 36 19.80 2.66 7.67
C PHE A 36 20.36 2.99 6.29
N GLU A 37 20.14 4.19 5.76
CA GLU A 37 20.77 4.67 4.52
C GLU A 37 22.30 4.65 4.65
N TYR A 38 22.82 5.13 5.79
CA TYR A 38 24.26 5.06 6.09
C TYR A 38 24.75 3.62 6.12
N HIS A 39 24.09 2.69 6.82
CA HIS A 39 24.54 1.29 6.84
C HIS A 39 24.52 0.66 5.45
N LEU A 40 23.50 0.93 4.63
CA LEU A 40 23.47 0.43 3.25
C LEU A 40 24.69 0.93 2.47
N SER A 41 25.08 2.20 2.63
CA SER A 41 26.26 2.76 1.96
C SER A 41 27.58 2.07 2.34
N GLN A 42 27.63 1.40 3.49
CA GLN A 42 28.82 0.70 3.98
C GLN A 42 28.85 -0.79 3.59
N GLU A 43 27.73 -1.36 3.15
CA GLU A 43 27.58 -2.79 2.93
C GLU A 43 27.49 -3.11 1.42
N SER A 44 28.63 -3.36 0.78
CA SER A 44 28.71 -3.55 -0.68
C SER A 44 27.89 -4.76 -1.17
N SER A 45 27.86 -5.86 -0.41
CA SER A 45 27.08 -7.05 -0.76
C SER A 45 25.57 -6.76 -0.86
N ILE A 46 25.06 -5.86 -0.02
CA ILE A 46 23.65 -5.46 -0.03
C ILE A 46 23.36 -4.51 -1.17
N GLN A 47 24.29 -3.61 -1.48
CA GLN A 47 24.21 -2.76 -2.67
C GLN A 47 24.20 -3.60 -3.94
N ASP A 48 25.07 -4.61 -4.04
CA ASP A 48 25.11 -5.52 -5.19
C ASP A 48 23.81 -6.32 -5.31
N TYR A 49 23.23 -6.77 -4.19
CA TYR A 49 21.90 -7.40 -4.21
C TYR A 49 20.82 -6.47 -4.80
N LEU A 50 20.77 -5.20 -4.37
CA LEU A 50 19.76 -4.26 -4.88
C LEU A 50 20.00 -3.90 -6.36
N LYS A 51 21.26 -3.70 -6.76
CA LYS A 51 21.61 -3.26 -8.11
C LYS A 51 21.61 -4.39 -9.12
N VAL A 52 22.31 -5.48 -8.81
CA VAL A 52 22.54 -6.60 -9.75
C VAL A 52 21.36 -7.57 -9.71
N THR A 53 20.95 -8.02 -8.53
CA THR A 53 19.88 -9.03 -8.40
C THR A 53 18.50 -8.42 -8.57
N ARG A 54 18.26 -7.23 -8.00
CA ARG A 54 16.96 -6.56 -8.09
C ARG A 54 16.85 -5.57 -9.24
N GLY A 55 17.95 -5.21 -9.91
CA GLY A 55 17.93 -4.33 -11.08
C GLY A 55 17.63 -2.86 -10.75
N LEU A 56 17.87 -2.42 -9.52
CA LEU A 56 17.53 -1.05 -9.09
C LEU A 56 18.69 -0.09 -9.34
N SER A 57 18.40 1.06 -9.94
CA SER A 57 19.37 2.14 -10.11
C SER A 57 19.68 2.86 -8.79
N ASP A 58 20.84 3.52 -8.73
CA ASP A 58 21.20 4.39 -7.60
C ASP A 58 20.16 5.49 -7.36
N SER A 59 19.58 6.04 -8.44
CA SER A 59 18.49 7.01 -8.36
C SER A 59 17.25 6.45 -7.69
N THR A 60 16.86 5.20 -7.99
CA THR A 60 15.70 4.55 -7.39
C THR A 60 15.94 4.23 -5.93
N ILE A 61 17.11 3.64 -5.60
CA ILE A 61 17.52 3.36 -4.21
C ILE A 61 17.46 4.65 -3.37
N LYS A 62 17.99 5.76 -3.90
CA LYS A 62 17.97 7.07 -3.23
C LYS A 62 16.56 7.66 -3.14
N ARG A 63 15.75 7.61 -4.20
CA ARG A 63 14.37 8.12 -4.23
C ARG A 63 13.50 7.49 -3.15
N PHE A 64 13.61 6.17 -3.00
CA PHE A 64 12.87 5.43 -1.98
C PHE A 64 13.58 5.38 -0.62
N ARG A 65 14.72 6.07 -0.48
CA ARG A 65 15.49 6.15 0.77
C ARG A 65 15.77 4.77 1.37
N MET A 66 16.10 3.81 0.50
CA MET A 66 16.33 2.44 0.93
C MET A 66 17.55 2.38 1.85
N GLY A 67 17.49 1.53 2.85
CA GLY A 67 18.55 1.36 3.83
C GLY A 67 18.82 -0.10 4.15
N PHE A 68 19.69 -0.34 5.14
CA PHE A 68 19.98 -1.66 5.65
C PHE A 68 19.99 -1.66 7.17
N ALA A 69 19.29 -2.63 7.78
CA ALA A 69 19.38 -2.95 9.19
C ALA A 69 20.37 -4.11 9.35
N PRO A 70 21.58 -3.88 9.88
CA PRO A 70 22.57 -4.93 10.08
C PRO A 70 22.12 -5.99 11.08
N GLU A 71 22.92 -7.03 11.21
CA GLU A 71 22.77 -7.97 12.32
C GLU A 71 23.06 -7.32 13.68
N GLY A 72 22.44 -7.90 14.71
CA GLY A 72 22.54 -7.45 16.10
C GLY A 72 21.18 -7.07 16.68
N TYR A 73 21.04 -7.23 17.99
CA TYR A 73 19.77 -6.99 18.69
C TYR A 73 19.64 -5.58 19.27
N THR A 74 20.70 -4.76 19.25
CA THR A 74 20.73 -3.49 20.00
C THR A 74 21.41 -2.35 19.24
N ARG A 75 21.46 -2.40 17.91
CA ARG A 75 22.11 -1.37 17.08
C ARG A 75 21.37 -0.04 17.14
N LEU A 76 20.04 -0.05 17.13
CA LEU A 76 19.21 1.13 17.38
C LEU A 76 19.09 1.42 18.87
N VAL A 77 18.87 0.40 19.71
CA VAL A 77 18.76 0.59 21.17
C VAL A 77 20.00 1.30 21.72
N SER A 78 21.21 0.91 21.32
CA SER A 78 22.46 1.53 21.79
C SER A 78 22.62 3.00 21.40
N GLN A 79 21.83 3.51 20.45
CA GLN A 79 21.82 4.93 20.10
C GLN A 79 21.26 5.81 21.23
N SER A 80 20.45 5.24 22.13
CA SER A 80 19.92 5.91 23.33
C SER A 80 21.01 6.56 24.18
N LYS A 81 22.22 5.98 24.15
CA LYS A 81 23.38 6.38 24.94
C LYS A 81 24.18 7.53 24.33
N THR A 82 23.86 7.93 23.10
CA THR A 82 24.63 8.97 22.41
C THR A 82 24.18 10.37 22.86
N LYS A 83 25.14 11.29 23.00
CA LYS A 83 24.85 12.69 23.32
C LYS A 83 23.97 13.37 22.27
N ARG A 84 24.10 12.98 20.99
CA ARG A 84 23.28 13.52 19.89
C ARG A 84 21.80 13.32 20.18
N TRP A 85 21.41 12.10 20.56
CA TRP A 85 20.02 11.77 20.86
C TRP A 85 19.49 12.46 22.11
N GLN A 86 20.29 12.51 23.16
CA GLN A 86 19.93 13.24 24.38
C GLN A 86 19.63 14.71 24.11
N ILE A 87 20.45 15.38 23.28
CA ILE A 87 20.26 16.79 22.93
C ILE A 87 19.01 16.98 22.05
N MET A 88 18.84 16.16 21.01
CA MET A 88 17.69 16.28 20.10
C MET A 88 16.37 16.03 20.82
N LEU A 89 16.32 15.01 21.67
CA LEU A 89 15.13 14.66 22.45
C LEU A 89 14.75 15.78 23.44
N GLN A 90 15.70 16.28 24.23
CA GLN A 90 15.45 17.37 25.16
C GLN A 90 15.00 18.65 24.45
N LYS A 91 15.57 18.95 23.28
CA LYS A 91 15.18 20.11 22.46
C LYS A 91 13.76 19.97 21.92
N SER A 92 13.41 18.81 21.36
CA SER A 92 12.08 18.54 20.81
C SER A 92 11.00 18.58 21.89
N LEU A 93 11.29 17.99 23.06
CA LEU A 93 10.36 17.99 24.19
C LEU A 93 10.35 19.31 25.00
N GLY A 94 11.34 20.18 24.82
CA GLY A 94 11.48 21.42 25.58
C GLY A 94 11.76 21.20 27.08
N VAL A 95 12.33 20.05 27.46
CA VAL A 95 12.57 19.66 28.85
C VAL A 95 14.01 19.24 29.07
N SER A 96 14.57 19.58 30.24
CA SER A 96 15.87 19.06 30.68
C SER A 96 15.70 17.70 31.33
N MET A 97 16.55 16.74 30.96
CA MET A 97 16.48 15.36 31.43
C MET A 97 17.87 14.85 31.81
N THR A 98 17.94 13.94 32.78
CA THR A 98 19.19 13.20 33.04
C THR A 98 19.51 12.27 31.87
N PRO A 99 20.76 11.80 31.72
CA PRO A 99 21.11 10.81 30.69
C PRO A 99 20.26 9.53 30.76
N GLU A 100 19.97 9.06 31.97
CA GLU A 100 19.13 7.88 32.22
C GLU A 100 17.68 8.11 31.77
N GLN A 101 17.10 9.26 32.12
CA GLN A 101 15.76 9.63 31.66
C GLN A 101 15.69 9.75 30.13
N CYS A 102 16.73 10.30 29.49
CA CYS A 102 16.80 10.38 28.03
C CYS A 102 16.83 8.98 27.41
N GLU A 103 17.59 8.04 27.99
CA GLU A 103 17.70 6.67 27.49
C GLU A 103 16.34 5.96 27.55
N ASP A 104 15.68 5.99 28.71
CA ASP A 104 14.35 5.39 28.90
C ASP A 104 13.31 5.99 27.95
N GLN A 105 13.30 7.31 27.83
CA GLN A 105 12.37 8.02 26.97
C GLN A 105 12.61 7.72 25.48
N PHE A 106 13.86 7.65 25.05
CA PHE A 106 14.20 7.31 23.67
C PHE A 106 13.80 5.87 23.33
N ILE A 107 14.06 4.92 24.23
CA ILE A 107 13.64 3.53 24.07
C ILE A 107 12.10 3.43 24.00
N SER A 108 11.38 4.19 24.83
CA SER A 108 9.92 4.27 24.78
C SER A 108 9.42 4.78 23.42
N ILE A 109 10.03 5.84 22.89
CA ILE A 109 9.68 6.38 21.56
C ILE A 109 9.99 5.35 20.46
N LEU A 110 11.12 4.64 20.53
CA LEU A 110 11.44 3.57 19.57
C LEU A 110 10.42 2.42 19.59
N LYS A 111 9.86 2.09 20.76
CA LYS A 111 8.78 1.09 20.88
C LYS A 111 7.48 1.59 20.26
N ILE A 112 7.09 2.84 20.56
CA ILE A 112 5.92 3.50 19.96
C ILE A 112 6.06 3.54 18.43
N ALA A 113 7.25 3.89 17.93
CA ALA A 113 7.59 3.91 16.50
C ALA A 113 7.63 2.50 15.85
N GLY A 114 7.48 1.42 16.62
CA GLY A 114 7.52 0.05 16.13
C GLY A 114 8.92 -0.42 15.70
N LEU A 115 9.98 0.30 16.07
CA LEU A 115 11.37 -0.01 15.73
C LEU A 115 12.04 -0.96 16.74
N VAL A 116 11.56 -0.96 17.99
CA VAL A 116 12.06 -1.80 19.08
C VAL A 116 10.91 -2.63 19.68
N ALA A 117 11.22 -3.86 20.05
CA ALA A 117 10.33 -4.75 20.81
C ALA A 117 11.00 -5.14 22.15
N GLU A 118 10.24 -5.75 23.05
CA GLU A 118 10.77 -6.26 24.33
C GLU A 118 10.74 -7.79 24.35
N ARG A 119 11.74 -8.40 24.99
CA ARG A 119 11.73 -9.83 25.25
C ARG A 119 10.73 -10.12 26.37
N GLU A 120 9.74 -10.97 26.12
CA GLU A 120 8.73 -11.34 27.12
C GLU A 120 9.35 -11.89 28.42
N SER A 121 10.47 -12.62 28.31
CA SER A 121 11.15 -13.26 29.44
C SER A 121 11.96 -12.31 30.32
N THR A 122 12.52 -11.23 29.76
CA THR A 122 13.49 -10.36 30.48
C THR A 122 13.10 -8.88 30.49
N GLY A 123 12.13 -8.46 29.69
CA GLY A 123 11.81 -7.04 29.47
C GLY A 123 12.87 -6.28 28.67
N GLU A 124 13.95 -6.95 28.23
CA GLU A 124 15.05 -6.28 27.55
C GLU A 124 14.61 -5.81 26.15
N PRO A 125 14.85 -4.53 25.81
CA PRO A 125 14.54 -4.01 24.50
C PRO A 125 15.49 -4.56 23.43
N TYR A 126 14.97 -4.85 22.25
CA TYR A 126 15.74 -5.26 21.09
C TYR A 126 15.19 -4.68 19.79
N ASP A 127 16.09 -4.46 18.82
CA ASP A 127 15.78 -3.97 17.49
C ASP A 127 14.86 -4.95 16.77
N ARG A 128 13.70 -4.47 16.28
CA ARG A 128 12.72 -5.31 15.58
C ARG A 128 13.25 -5.80 14.23
N PHE A 129 13.91 -4.90 13.49
CA PHE A 129 14.47 -5.17 12.16
C PHE A 129 15.95 -5.53 12.27
N ARG A 130 16.33 -6.67 11.70
CA ARG A 130 17.69 -7.22 11.77
C ARG A 130 17.98 -7.98 10.49
N ASN A 131 19.16 -7.79 9.93
CA ASN A 131 19.60 -8.37 8.66
C ASN A 131 18.56 -8.21 7.54
N ARG A 132 18.10 -6.96 7.34
CA ARG A 132 17.03 -6.63 6.38
C ARG A 132 17.38 -5.40 5.57
N VAL A 133 17.06 -5.44 4.29
CA VAL A 133 16.87 -4.22 3.48
C VAL A 133 15.68 -3.48 4.05
N MET A 134 15.86 -2.20 4.35
CA MET A 134 14.87 -1.32 4.96
C MET A 134 14.21 -0.45 3.89
N ILE A 135 12.89 -0.43 3.88
CA ILE A 135 12.06 0.41 3.02
C ILE A 135 11.27 1.35 3.93
N PRO A 136 11.60 2.64 3.99
CA PRO A 136 10.82 3.59 4.78
C PRO A 136 9.43 3.76 4.17
N ILE A 137 8.42 3.81 5.04
CA ILE A 137 7.02 4.10 4.70
C ILE A 137 6.78 5.54 5.09
N ARG A 138 6.26 6.34 4.15
CA ARG A 138 6.09 7.78 4.30
C ARG A 138 4.61 8.17 4.31
N ASP A 139 4.27 9.22 5.05
CA ASP A 139 2.96 9.87 4.92
C ASP A 139 2.88 10.67 3.61
N LYS A 140 1.71 11.27 3.33
CA LYS A 140 1.51 12.10 2.12
C LYS A 140 2.47 13.30 2.01
N ASN A 141 3.04 13.76 3.12
CA ASN A 141 3.97 14.89 3.16
C ASN A 141 5.43 14.43 2.96
N GLY A 142 5.68 13.12 2.88
CA GLY A 142 7.01 12.53 2.74
C GLY A 142 7.72 12.25 4.07
N SER A 143 7.07 12.48 5.22
CA SER A 143 7.65 12.17 6.53
C SER A 143 7.64 10.67 6.77
N VAL A 144 8.75 10.11 7.28
CA VAL A 144 8.80 8.68 7.62
C VAL A 144 7.87 8.41 8.81
N ILE A 145 6.98 7.44 8.64
CA ILE A 145 5.97 7.02 9.64
C ILE A 145 6.13 5.57 10.10
N SER A 146 6.81 4.73 9.30
CA SER A 146 7.09 3.33 9.62
C SER A 146 8.14 2.77 8.66
N PHE A 147 8.41 1.47 8.76
CA PHE A 147 9.31 0.75 7.88
C PHE A 147 8.77 -0.61 7.47
N GLY A 148 9.03 -1.00 6.22
CA GLY A 148 9.09 -2.37 5.75
C GLY A 148 10.53 -2.89 5.80
N GLY A 149 10.70 -4.19 5.98
CA GLY A 149 12.00 -4.85 6.02
C GLY A 149 11.99 -6.16 5.27
N ARG A 150 12.86 -6.32 4.27
CA ARG A 150 13.01 -7.54 3.47
C ARG A 150 14.29 -8.28 3.84
N ILE A 151 14.20 -9.59 4.12
CA ILE A 151 15.39 -10.43 4.29
C ILE A 151 16.06 -10.71 2.94
N LEU A 152 17.37 -10.94 2.98
CA LEU A 152 18.16 -11.32 1.80
C LEU A 152 17.98 -12.81 1.48
N GLU A 153 18.03 -13.65 2.51
CA GLU A 153 17.88 -15.11 2.43
C GLU A 153 16.85 -15.60 3.46
N SER A 154 16.00 -16.54 3.07
CA SER A 154 14.95 -17.07 3.94
C SER A 154 15.45 -18.23 4.79
N THR A 155 15.90 -17.95 6.01
CA THR A 155 16.11 -18.95 7.06
C THR A 155 15.08 -18.76 8.17
N GLY A 156 13.92 -19.41 8.02
CA GLY A 156 12.88 -19.51 9.05
C GLY A 156 12.11 -18.23 9.43
N SER A 157 12.51 -17.06 8.92
CA SER A 157 11.81 -15.77 9.14
C SER A 157 10.96 -15.37 7.93
N SER A 158 9.92 -14.55 8.15
CA SER A 158 9.09 -14.01 7.06
C SER A 158 9.92 -13.16 6.08
N LYS A 159 9.73 -13.40 4.77
CA LYS A 159 10.41 -12.68 3.67
C LYS A 159 10.32 -11.17 3.85
N TYR A 160 9.14 -10.70 4.23
CA TYR A 160 8.84 -9.31 4.57
C TYR A 160 8.39 -9.17 6.03
N LEU A 161 8.75 -8.06 6.64
CA LEU A 161 8.31 -7.65 7.96
C LEU A 161 7.92 -6.18 7.89
N ASN A 162 6.68 -5.87 8.26
CA ASN A 162 6.25 -4.48 8.42
C ASN A 162 6.38 -4.06 9.89
N GLY A 163 6.55 -2.76 10.11
CA GLY A 163 6.42 -2.14 11.42
C GLY A 163 5.09 -2.53 12.08
N SER A 164 5.07 -2.55 13.41
CA SER A 164 3.80 -2.69 14.13
C SER A 164 2.94 -1.45 13.92
N ASP A 165 1.63 -1.55 14.12
CA ASP A 165 0.78 -0.37 14.14
C ASP A 165 1.24 0.60 15.24
N SER A 166 1.18 1.89 14.95
CA SER A 166 1.59 2.99 15.82
C SER A 166 0.63 4.18 15.64
N PRO A 167 0.74 5.23 16.48
CA PRO A 167 -0.04 6.45 16.27
C PRO A 167 0.18 7.11 14.89
N LEU A 168 1.33 6.86 14.25
CA LEU A 168 1.67 7.40 12.93
C LEU A 168 1.40 6.41 11.78
N PHE A 169 1.20 5.13 12.08
CA PHE A 169 1.13 4.08 11.07
C PHE A 169 0.04 3.07 11.40
N ASN A 170 -0.96 3.03 10.53
CA ASN A 170 -1.99 1.99 10.55
C ASN A 170 -1.96 1.27 9.20
N LYS A 171 -1.64 -0.03 9.22
CA LYS A 171 -1.50 -0.84 7.99
C LYS A 171 -2.73 -0.83 7.11
N LYS A 172 -3.92 -0.70 7.70
CA LYS A 172 -5.19 -0.74 6.97
C LYS A 172 -5.42 0.52 6.15
N SER A 173 -4.93 1.68 6.57
CA SER A 173 -5.19 2.96 5.91
C SER A 173 -3.99 3.53 5.16
N VAL A 174 -2.77 3.19 5.59
CA VAL A 174 -1.54 3.69 4.97
C VAL A 174 -1.24 2.93 3.68
N LEU A 175 -0.99 3.69 2.61
CA LEU A 175 -0.52 3.19 1.33
C LEU A 175 0.93 3.58 1.12
N PHE A 176 1.76 2.61 0.72
CA PHE A 176 3.12 2.91 0.31
C PHE A 176 3.11 3.75 -0.97
N ASN A 177 4.05 4.69 -1.06
CA ASN A 177 4.23 5.65 -2.16
C ASN A 177 3.09 6.68 -2.33
N ILE A 178 2.25 6.87 -1.30
CA ILE A 178 1.16 7.86 -1.31
C ILE A 178 1.67 9.31 -1.43
N ASP A 179 2.88 9.60 -0.94
CA ASP A 179 3.57 10.87 -1.11
C ASP A 179 3.81 11.20 -2.60
N THR A 180 4.20 10.21 -3.40
CA THR A 180 4.35 10.39 -4.84
C THR A 180 3.01 10.70 -5.50
N ILE A 181 1.94 9.99 -5.13
CA ILE A 181 0.59 10.25 -5.65
C ILE A 181 0.13 11.67 -5.30
N TYR A 182 0.35 12.10 -4.06
CA TYR A 182 0.04 13.45 -3.61
C TYR A 182 0.81 14.52 -4.41
N ASN A 183 2.10 14.32 -4.65
CA ASN A 183 2.94 15.24 -5.42
C ASN A 183 2.52 15.32 -6.90
N LEU A 184 2.25 14.17 -7.53
CA LEU A 184 1.73 14.11 -8.90
C LEU A 184 0.40 14.87 -8.99
N TYR A 185 -0.52 14.61 -8.04
CA TYR A 185 -1.80 15.29 -7.98
C TYR A 185 -1.65 16.81 -7.83
N GLN A 186 -0.77 17.28 -6.94
CA GLN A 186 -0.49 18.71 -6.77
C GLN A 186 0.08 19.35 -8.05
N SER A 187 0.96 18.65 -8.77
CA SER A 187 1.58 19.18 -9.99
C SER A 187 0.58 19.52 -11.11
N ILE A 188 -0.55 18.82 -11.15
CA ILE A 188 -1.62 19.02 -12.14
C ILE A 188 -2.72 19.98 -11.66
N GLN A 189 -2.70 20.44 -10.40
CA GLN A 189 -3.64 21.44 -9.87
C GLN A 189 -3.32 22.89 -10.27
N THR A 190 -2.34 23.10 -11.15
CA THR A 190 -1.82 24.44 -11.50
C THR A 190 -2.82 25.34 -12.24
N ASP A 191 -3.93 24.79 -12.75
CA ASP A 191 -5.00 25.55 -13.41
C ASP A 191 -6.20 25.81 -12.47
N LEU A 192 -6.43 27.07 -12.10
CA LEU A 192 -7.47 27.51 -11.15
C LEU A 192 -8.92 27.33 -11.62
N ILE A 193 -9.14 26.94 -12.89
CA ILE A 193 -10.47 26.92 -13.51
C ILE A 193 -11.06 25.50 -13.54
N ASN A 194 -10.23 24.45 -13.51
CA ASN A 194 -10.68 23.06 -13.54
C ASN A 194 -9.90 22.23 -12.52
N VAL A 195 -10.60 21.67 -11.53
CA VAL A 195 -10.01 20.66 -10.64
C VAL A 195 -9.68 19.43 -11.47
N LYS A 196 -8.40 19.18 -11.71
CA LYS A 196 -7.93 17.98 -12.43
C LYS A 196 -7.76 16.84 -11.43
N LYS A 197 -7.95 15.60 -11.88
CA LYS A 197 -7.53 14.41 -11.12
C LYS A 197 -6.44 13.70 -11.91
N LEU A 198 -5.68 12.86 -11.23
CA LEU A 198 -4.79 11.92 -11.90
C LEU A 198 -5.62 11.03 -12.82
N ARG A 199 -5.04 10.67 -13.97
CA ARG A 199 -5.69 9.82 -14.96
C ARG A 199 -6.01 8.46 -14.35
N GLU A 200 -5.04 7.85 -13.66
CA GLU A 200 -5.22 6.62 -12.90
C GLU A 200 -4.22 6.51 -11.74
N VAL A 201 -4.51 5.62 -10.79
CA VAL A 201 -3.53 5.12 -9.81
C VAL A 201 -3.57 3.59 -9.87
N ILE A 202 -2.40 2.96 -9.87
CA ILE A 202 -2.23 1.51 -9.95
C ILE A 202 -1.91 0.99 -8.54
N ALA A 203 -2.77 0.14 -7.98
CA ALA A 203 -2.55 -0.49 -6.69
C ALA A 203 -2.05 -1.94 -6.88
N VAL A 204 -0.87 -2.24 -6.33
CA VAL A 204 -0.22 -3.55 -6.36
C VAL A 204 -0.07 -4.13 -4.95
N GLU A 205 0.33 -5.39 -4.83
CA GLU A 205 0.39 -6.10 -3.55
C GLU A 205 1.59 -5.70 -2.69
N GLY A 206 2.76 -5.50 -3.29
CA GLY A 206 4.02 -5.26 -2.58
C GLY A 206 4.65 -3.90 -2.86
N TYR A 207 5.30 -3.32 -1.84
CA TYR A 207 6.11 -2.11 -2.04
C TYR A 207 7.30 -2.33 -2.98
N MET A 208 7.80 -3.57 -3.11
CA MET A 208 8.85 -3.87 -4.08
C MET A 208 8.36 -3.79 -5.52
N ASP A 209 7.08 -4.06 -5.76
CA ASP A 209 6.45 -3.95 -7.07
C ASP A 209 6.29 -2.49 -7.44
N VAL A 210 5.89 -1.64 -6.49
CA VAL A 210 5.88 -0.18 -6.67
C VAL A 210 7.27 0.37 -6.98
N ILE A 211 8.30 -0.10 -6.26
CA ILE A 211 9.69 0.32 -6.51
C ILE A 211 10.15 -0.13 -7.90
N ALA A 212 9.80 -1.35 -8.32
CA ALA A 212 10.12 -1.85 -9.66
C ALA A 212 9.39 -1.05 -10.74
N MET A 213 8.09 -0.82 -10.59
CA MET A 213 7.31 0.05 -11.48
C MET A 213 7.94 1.44 -11.63
N ALA A 214 8.36 2.05 -10.52
CA ALA A 214 9.04 3.35 -10.55
C ALA A 214 10.41 3.31 -11.24
N GLU A 215 11.16 2.20 -11.13
CA GLU A 215 12.39 1.99 -11.89
C GLU A 215 12.11 1.97 -13.40
N PHE A 216 10.94 1.47 -13.83
CA PHE A 216 10.42 1.53 -15.20
C PHE A 216 9.71 2.85 -15.55
N GLY A 217 9.77 3.86 -14.69
CA GLY A 217 9.18 5.18 -14.92
C GLY A 217 7.66 5.24 -14.71
N ILE A 218 7.08 4.24 -14.05
CA ILE A 218 5.65 4.18 -13.69
C ILE A 218 5.50 4.66 -12.24
N ASP A 219 5.25 5.95 -12.08
CA ASP A 219 5.26 6.63 -10.78
C ASP A 219 3.93 6.52 -10.02
N GLN A 220 2.85 6.25 -10.73
CA GLN A 220 1.49 6.19 -10.20
C GLN A 220 1.14 4.87 -9.49
N GLY A 221 2.14 4.12 -9.04
CA GLY A 221 1.99 2.87 -8.28
C GLY A 221 1.85 3.10 -6.77
N VAL A 222 0.98 2.33 -6.10
CA VAL A 222 0.86 2.27 -4.63
C VAL A 222 0.75 0.82 -4.17
N ALA A 223 1.05 0.54 -2.89
CA ALA A 223 0.83 -0.79 -2.32
C ALA A 223 0.21 -0.73 -0.92
N ALA A 224 -0.62 -1.73 -0.62
CA ALA A 224 -1.14 -1.96 0.72
C ALA A 224 -0.06 -2.60 1.62
N MET A 225 -0.17 -2.42 2.95
CA MET A 225 0.88 -2.78 3.89
C MET A 225 0.77 -4.21 4.44
N GLY A 226 0.80 -5.17 3.52
CA GLY A 226 0.72 -6.60 3.83
C GLY A 226 -0.69 -7.05 4.22
N THR A 227 -1.69 -6.33 3.71
CA THR A 227 -3.12 -6.60 3.89
C THR A 227 -3.84 -6.41 2.55
N ALA A 228 -5.07 -6.90 2.44
CA ALA A 228 -5.94 -6.47 1.34
C ALA A 228 -6.15 -4.94 1.38
N LEU A 229 -6.41 -4.36 0.21
CA LEU A 229 -6.74 -2.93 0.09
C LEU A 229 -8.10 -2.69 0.75
N SER A 230 -8.13 -1.86 1.78
CA SER A 230 -9.34 -1.57 2.57
C SER A 230 -10.23 -0.51 1.92
N SER A 231 -11.49 -0.46 2.35
CA SER A 231 -12.41 0.65 2.05
C SER A 231 -11.81 2.03 2.38
N GLU A 232 -11.07 2.16 3.49
CA GLU A 232 -10.39 3.42 3.86
C GLU A 232 -9.29 3.79 2.85
N ALA A 233 -8.50 2.80 2.41
CA ALA A 233 -7.46 3.00 1.41
C ALA A 233 -8.05 3.39 0.04
N PHE A 234 -9.14 2.77 -0.39
CA PHE A 234 -9.86 3.19 -1.60
C PHE A 234 -10.33 4.64 -1.50
N ASN A 235 -10.93 5.03 -0.38
CA ASN A 235 -11.35 6.41 -0.18
C ASN A 235 -10.18 7.40 -0.17
N GLU A 236 -9.00 7.01 0.32
CA GLU A 236 -7.78 7.80 0.19
C GLU A 236 -7.39 7.98 -1.28
N LEU A 237 -7.37 6.91 -2.08
CA LEU A 237 -7.04 6.96 -3.50
C LEU A 237 -8.01 7.84 -4.30
N PHE A 238 -9.31 7.74 -4.03
CA PHE A 238 -10.33 8.49 -4.76
C PHE A 238 -10.30 10.00 -4.51
N LYS A 239 -9.48 10.49 -3.56
CA LYS A 239 -9.15 11.92 -3.41
C LYS A 239 -8.30 12.42 -4.58
N TYR A 240 -7.46 11.57 -5.15
CA TYR A 240 -6.46 11.94 -6.16
C TYR A 240 -6.84 11.50 -7.57
N THR A 241 -7.59 10.41 -7.71
CA THR A 241 -8.01 9.83 -8.99
C THR A 241 -9.50 9.49 -8.97
N SER A 242 -10.08 9.32 -10.16
CA SER A 242 -11.39 8.69 -10.34
C SER A 242 -11.26 7.26 -10.90
N ASN A 243 -10.05 6.85 -11.29
CA ASN A 243 -9.77 5.54 -11.88
C ASN A 243 -8.67 4.85 -11.06
N VAL A 244 -8.99 3.70 -10.49
CA VAL A 244 -8.04 2.82 -9.79
C VAL A 244 -7.91 1.53 -10.58
N ILE A 245 -6.67 1.11 -10.86
CA ILE A 245 -6.38 -0.20 -11.44
C ILE A 245 -5.77 -1.05 -10.33
N LEU A 246 -6.40 -2.16 -10.01
CA LEU A 246 -5.84 -3.15 -9.10
C LEU A 246 -5.05 -4.17 -9.94
N CYS A 247 -3.75 -4.27 -9.69
CA CYS A 247 -2.86 -5.19 -10.39
C CYS A 247 -2.35 -6.22 -9.38
N PHE A 248 -2.82 -7.45 -9.50
CA PHE A 248 -2.49 -8.56 -8.60
C PHE A 248 -1.50 -9.53 -9.23
N ASP A 249 -0.76 -10.22 -8.37
CA ASP A 249 0.16 -11.27 -8.78
C ASP A 249 -0.64 -12.41 -9.45
N GLY A 250 -0.02 -13.09 -10.42
CA GLY A 250 -0.66 -14.15 -11.19
C GLY A 250 -0.91 -15.47 -10.46
N ASP A 251 -0.61 -15.52 -9.16
CA ASP A 251 -0.66 -16.73 -8.35
C ASP A 251 -2.00 -16.89 -7.57
N GLU A 252 -2.17 -18.03 -6.88
CA GLU A 252 -3.36 -18.27 -6.07
C GLU A 252 -3.58 -17.23 -4.96
N ALA A 253 -2.51 -16.65 -4.42
CA ALA A 253 -2.60 -15.66 -3.36
C ALA A 253 -3.12 -14.33 -3.92
N GLY A 254 -2.63 -13.91 -5.09
CA GLY A 254 -3.10 -12.74 -5.83
C GLY A 254 -4.56 -12.86 -6.25
N ILE A 255 -5.00 -14.02 -6.73
CA ILE A 255 -6.43 -14.28 -7.02
C ILE A 255 -7.29 -14.18 -5.75
N LYS A 256 -6.80 -14.66 -4.59
CA LYS A 256 -7.53 -14.50 -3.32
C LYS A 256 -7.54 -13.05 -2.85
N ALA A 257 -6.47 -12.30 -3.10
CA ALA A 257 -6.35 -10.89 -2.76
C ALA A 257 -7.29 -10.03 -3.63
N SER A 258 -7.42 -10.33 -4.92
CA SER A 258 -8.31 -9.62 -5.84
C SER A 258 -9.77 -9.73 -5.45
N LYS A 259 -10.21 -10.93 -5.04
CA LYS A 259 -11.58 -11.16 -4.51
C LYS A 259 -11.86 -10.30 -3.29
N ARG A 260 -10.93 -10.27 -2.33
CA ARG A 260 -11.07 -9.46 -1.11
C ARG A 260 -11.11 -7.96 -1.43
N ALA A 261 -10.23 -7.49 -2.30
CA ALA A 261 -10.17 -6.07 -2.68
C ALA A 261 -11.43 -5.64 -3.44
N ALA A 262 -12.00 -6.49 -4.30
CA ALA A 262 -13.26 -6.21 -4.99
C ALA A 262 -14.42 -5.99 -4.00
N ILE A 263 -14.50 -6.82 -2.96
CA ILE A 263 -15.51 -6.69 -1.90
C ILE A 263 -15.29 -5.41 -1.08
N GLU A 264 -14.04 -5.12 -0.69
CA GLU A 264 -13.68 -3.89 0.05
C GLU A 264 -13.94 -2.61 -0.76
N ALA A 265 -13.92 -2.67 -2.10
CA ALA A 265 -14.21 -1.52 -2.93
C ALA A 265 -15.69 -1.13 -2.92
N ILE A 266 -16.62 -2.09 -2.77
CA ILE A 266 -18.08 -1.91 -2.87
C ILE A 266 -18.60 -0.65 -2.17
N PRO A 267 -18.34 -0.42 -0.86
CA PRO A 267 -18.89 0.73 -0.14
C PRO A 267 -18.33 2.08 -0.63
N THR A 268 -17.26 2.06 -1.43
CA THR A 268 -16.59 3.25 -1.93
C THR A 268 -16.96 3.60 -3.37
N LEU A 269 -17.74 2.77 -4.07
CA LEU A 269 -18.09 3.01 -5.47
C LEU A 269 -19.10 4.18 -5.61
N SER A 270 -18.98 4.96 -6.68
CA SER A 270 -19.93 6.04 -7.01
C SER A 270 -20.02 6.21 -8.53
N ALA A 271 -20.84 7.15 -9.01
CA ALA A 271 -21.03 7.38 -10.43
C ALA A 271 -19.73 7.74 -11.18
N ASP A 272 -18.77 8.36 -10.50
CA ASP A 272 -17.51 8.90 -11.03
C ASP A 272 -16.27 8.09 -10.64
N ARG A 273 -16.44 6.90 -10.06
CA ARG A 273 -15.34 6.03 -9.60
C ARG A 273 -15.31 4.74 -10.40
N ASN A 274 -14.20 4.50 -11.07
CA ASN A 274 -13.96 3.30 -11.87
C ASN A 274 -12.85 2.47 -11.21
N VAL A 275 -13.07 1.15 -11.16
CA VAL A 275 -12.07 0.19 -10.71
C VAL A 275 -11.91 -0.89 -11.78
N LEU A 276 -10.68 -1.09 -12.23
CA LEU A 276 -10.29 -2.22 -13.08
C LEU A 276 -9.50 -3.23 -12.25
N ILE A 277 -9.68 -4.51 -12.54
CA ILE A 277 -8.96 -5.60 -11.90
C ILE A 277 -8.17 -6.33 -12.99
N TYR A 278 -6.86 -6.33 -12.82
CA TYR A 278 -5.93 -7.02 -13.72
C TYR A 278 -5.12 -8.02 -12.90
N ILE A 279 -5.13 -9.29 -13.32
CA ILE A 279 -4.35 -10.37 -12.73
C ILE A 279 -3.24 -10.70 -13.73
N LEU A 280 -1.99 -10.63 -13.29
CA LEU A 280 -0.85 -10.88 -14.17
C LEU A 280 -0.82 -12.34 -14.65
N PRO A 281 -0.38 -12.60 -15.89
CA PRO A 281 -0.28 -13.96 -16.40
C PRO A 281 0.96 -14.70 -15.85
N ASN A 282 0.94 -16.03 -15.95
CA ASN A 282 2.10 -16.91 -15.70
C ASN A 282 2.76 -16.74 -14.31
N ASP A 283 1.96 -16.56 -13.25
CA ASP A 283 2.43 -16.37 -11.87
C ASP A 283 3.40 -15.19 -11.69
N HIS A 284 3.38 -14.22 -12.60
CA HIS A 284 4.21 -13.02 -12.50
C HIS A 284 3.69 -12.06 -11.41
N ASP A 285 4.63 -11.39 -10.75
CA ASP A 285 4.42 -10.13 -10.04
C ASP A 285 4.82 -8.95 -10.96
N PRO A 286 4.45 -7.69 -10.66
CA PRO A 286 4.80 -6.56 -11.52
C PRO A 286 6.32 -6.41 -11.75
N ASP A 287 7.15 -6.73 -10.74
CA ASP A 287 8.62 -6.69 -10.86
C ASP A 287 9.15 -7.67 -11.92
N SER A 288 8.76 -8.94 -11.83
CA SER A 288 9.18 -9.97 -12.76
C SER A 288 8.55 -9.80 -14.15
N TYR A 289 7.31 -9.31 -14.22
CA TYR A 289 6.63 -9.04 -15.48
C TYR A 289 7.32 -7.93 -16.29
N LEU A 290 7.60 -6.79 -15.66
CA LEU A 290 8.29 -5.67 -16.30
C LEU A 290 9.71 -6.06 -16.77
N LYS A 291 10.43 -6.84 -15.96
CA LYS A 291 11.75 -7.38 -16.35
C LYS A 291 11.68 -8.35 -17.52
N ALA A 292 10.67 -9.23 -17.55
CA ALA A 292 10.47 -10.12 -18.68
C ALA A 292 10.19 -9.31 -19.96
N MET A 293 9.35 -8.27 -19.87
CA MET A 293 9.03 -7.38 -20.98
C MET A 293 10.24 -6.57 -21.49
N GLU A 294 11.14 -6.15 -20.58
CA GLU A 294 12.38 -5.43 -20.96
C GLU A 294 13.30 -6.26 -21.86
N THR A 295 13.19 -7.60 -21.82
CA THR A 295 13.98 -8.47 -22.71
C THR A 295 13.52 -8.44 -24.16
N THR A 296 12.29 -8.00 -24.42
CA THR A 296 11.66 -7.99 -25.75
C THR A 296 11.41 -6.58 -26.28
N VAL A 297 11.25 -5.58 -25.40
CA VAL A 297 10.99 -4.18 -25.75
C VAL A 297 11.90 -3.26 -24.94
N ASN A 298 12.22 -2.06 -25.44
CA ASN A 298 13.01 -1.11 -24.65
C ASN A 298 12.21 -0.57 -23.45
N LYS A 299 12.90 -0.05 -22.44
CA LYS A 299 12.31 0.37 -21.15
C LYS A 299 11.22 1.44 -21.24
N VAL A 300 11.30 2.38 -22.19
CA VAL A 300 10.28 3.42 -22.39
C VAL A 300 8.99 2.78 -22.90
N ASP A 301 9.14 1.90 -23.89
CA ASP A 301 8.03 1.17 -24.47
C ASP A 301 7.42 0.20 -23.44
N CYS A 302 8.20 -0.39 -22.53
CA CYS A 302 7.67 -1.25 -21.45
C CYS A 302 6.62 -0.55 -20.60
N LYS A 303 6.83 0.73 -20.27
CA LYS A 303 5.87 1.52 -19.50
C LYS A 303 4.54 1.66 -20.24
N GLU A 304 4.60 2.05 -21.51
CA GLU A 304 3.39 2.28 -22.31
C GLU A 304 2.63 0.97 -22.51
N HIS A 305 3.33 -0.11 -22.89
CA HIS A 305 2.74 -1.44 -23.05
C HIS A 305 2.13 -1.97 -21.75
N PHE A 306 2.82 -1.85 -20.62
CA PHE A 306 2.28 -2.30 -19.33
C PHE A 306 1.00 -1.54 -18.97
N ILE A 307 0.96 -0.22 -19.16
CA ILE A 307 -0.24 0.59 -18.89
C ILE A 307 -1.37 0.21 -19.85
N GLU A 308 -1.10 0.03 -21.14
CA GLU A 308 -2.10 -0.40 -22.12
C GLU A 308 -2.70 -1.77 -21.79
N GLU A 309 -1.85 -2.71 -21.37
CA GLU A 309 -2.27 -4.04 -20.94
C GLU A 309 -3.11 -3.99 -19.68
N LEU A 310 -2.75 -3.16 -18.69
CA LEU A 310 -3.57 -2.96 -17.50
C LEU A 310 -4.99 -2.45 -17.82
N TYR A 311 -5.18 -1.69 -18.90
CA TYR A 311 -6.49 -1.26 -19.36
C TYR A 311 -7.35 -2.38 -19.96
N THR A 312 -6.77 -3.54 -20.28
CA THR A 312 -7.55 -4.72 -20.69
C THR A 312 -8.16 -5.45 -19.50
N GLY A 313 -7.86 -5.03 -18.27
CA GLY A 313 -8.40 -5.58 -17.03
C GLY A 313 -9.92 -5.60 -16.97
N THR A 314 -10.44 -6.46 -16.10
CA THR A 314 -11.87 -6.69 -15.92
C THR A 314 -12.48 -5.53 -15.12
N PRO A 315 -13.52 -4.84 -15.62
CA PRO A 315 -14.26 -3.87 -14.82
C PRO A 315 -14.82 -4.50 -13.56
N ILE A 316 -14.76 -3.79 -12.42
CA ILE A 316 -15.19 -4.34 -11.13
C ILE A 316 -16.63 -4.86 -11.15
N SER A 317 -17.52 -4.24 -11.91
CA SER A 317 -18.91 -4.69 -12.07
C SER A 317 -19.00 -6.09 -12.68
N THR A 318 -18.21 -6.35 -13.72
CA THR A 318 -18.08 -7.67 -14.35
C THR A 318 -17.44 -8.68 -13.39
N TYR A 319 -16.35 -8.28 -12.74
CA TYR A 319 -15.63 -9.14 -11.81
C TYR A 319 -16.49 -9.58 -10.61
N LEU A 320 -17.32 -8.68 -10.07
CA LEU A 320 -18.25 -9.01 -8.98
C LEU A 320 -19.32 -10.02 -9.43
N ILE A 321 -19.77 -9.96 -10.68
CA ILE A 321 -20.72 -10.94 -11.23
C ILE A 321 -20.04 -12.31 -11.35
N GLU A 322 -18.86 -12.37 -11.95
CA GLU A 322 -18.07 -13.60 -12.08
C GLU A 322 -17.80 -14.24 -10.71
N LEU A 323 -17.45 -13.41 -9.72
CA LEU A 323 -17.24 -13.87 -8.34
C LEU A 323 -18.50 -14.50 -7.74
N MET A 324 -19.67 -13.89 -7.93
CA MET A 324 -20.94 -14.45 -7.45
C MET A 324 -21.31 -15.75 -8.16
N GLN A 325 -21.03 -15.87 -9.46
CA GLN A 325 -21.23 -17.11 -10.20
C GLN A 325 -20.39 -18.24 -9.63
N ASP A 326 -19.10 -17.99 -9.41
CA ASP A 326 -18.16 -18.96 -8.85
C ASP A 326 -18.53 -19.38 -7.42
N GLU A 327 -18.81 -18.42 -6.53
CA GLU A 327 -19.04 -18.69 -5.10
C GLU A 327 -20.31 -19.50 -4.84
N HIS A 328 -21.33 -19.31 -5.67
CA HIS A 328 -22.63 -19.96 -5.53
C HIS A 328 -22.88 -21.05 -6.58
N ASN A 329 -21.87 -21.37 -7.40
CA ASN A 329 -21.96 -22.33 -8.50
C ASN A 329 -23.20 -22.09 -9.38
N LEU A 330 -23.44 -20.81 -9.71
CA LEU A 330 -24.63 -20.36 -10.42
C LEU A 330 -24.45 -20.65 -11.91
N SER A 331 -25.39 -21.40 -12.47
CA SER A 331 -25.49 -21.63 -13.90
C SER A 331 -26.58 -20.74 -14.50
N TRP A 332 -26.38 -20.34 -15.74
CA TRP A 332 -27.41 -19.74 -16.59
C TRP A 332 -28.65 -20.64 -16.77
N ASP A 333 -28.51 -21.94 -16.51
CA ASP A 333 -29.63 -22.91 -16.53
C ASP A 333 -30.64 -22.70 -15.39
N GLN A 334 -30.30 -21.91 -14.36
CA GLN A 334 -31.18 -21.56 -13.23
C GLN A 334 -31.26 -20.04 -13.05
N PRO A 335 -31.83 -19.33 -14.04
CA PRO A 335 -31.73 -17.87 -14.11
C PRO A 335 -32.42 -17.18 -12.93
N GLU A 336 -33.48 -17.75 -12.35
CA GLU A 336 -34.18 -17.14 -11.22
C GLU A 336 -33.30 -17.05 -9.97
N VAL A 337 -32.53 -18.11 -9.69
CA VAL A 337 -31.59 -18.14 -8.56
C VAL A 337 -30.47 -17.13 -8.81
N PHE A 338 -29.95 -17.08 -10.03
CA PHE A 338 -28.88 -16.16 -10.39
C PHE A 338 -29.32 -14.69 -10.28
N PHE A 339 -30.50 -14.34 -10.79
CA PHE A 339 -31.04 -12.98 -10.67
C PHE A 339 -31.27 -12.57 -9.21
N ALA A 340 -31.71 -13.47 -8.34
CA ALA A 340 -31.87 -13.15 -6.91
C ALA A 340 -30.54 -12.73 -6.25
N TYR A 341 -29.44 -13.41 -6.59
CA TYR A 341 -28.10 -13.02 -6.10
C TYR A 341 -27.62 -11.69 -6.69
N LEU A 342 -27.86 -11.44 -7.98
CA LEU A 342 -27.50 -10.17 -8.61
C LEU A 342 -28.31 -8.99 -8.05
N GLU A 343 -29.58 -9.20 -7.72
CA GLU A 343 -30.42 -8.20 -7.06
C GLU A 343 -29.95 -7.91 -5.63
N ASP A 344 -29.56 -8.94 -4.88
CA ASP A 344 -28.96 -8.76 -3.55
C ASP A 344 -27.64 -7.97 -3.64
N LEU A 345 -26.76 -8.30 -4.60
CA LEU A 345 -25.53 -7.55 -4.86
C LEU A 345 -25.83 -6.08 -5.22
N ALA A 346 -26.78 -5.83 -6.13
CA ALA A 346 -27.21 -4.48 -6.51
C ALA A 346 -27.76 -3.69 -5.30
N SER A 347 -28.45 -4.35 -4.37
CA SER A 347 -28.98 -3.72 -3.16
C SER A 347 -27.89 -3.25 -2.19
N ARG A 348 -26.75 -3.94 -2.17
CA ARG A 348 -25.57 -3.61 -1.34
C ARG A 348 -24.69 -2.54 -1.96
N LEU A 349 -24.84 -2.29 -3.26
CA LEU A 349 -24.12 -1.24 -3.95
C LEU A 349 -24.74 0.15 -3.69
N PRO A 350 -23.94 1.22 -3.71
CA PRO A 350 -24.42 2.58 -3.51
C PRO A 350 -25.55 2.94 -4.48
N ALA A 351 -26.65 3.50 -3.95
CA ALA A 351 -27.92 3.69 -4.68
C ALA A 351 -27.80 4.55 -5.96
N HIS A 352 -26.83 5.47 -6.00
CA HIS A 352 -26.54 6.32 -7.15
C HIS A 352 -25.17 6.00 -7.77
N GLY A 353 -24.66 4.78 -7.57
CA GLY A 353 -23.39 4.32 -8.09
C GLY A 353 -23.49 3.78 -9.52
N LYS A 354 -22.47 4.04 -10.34
CA LYS A 354 -22.38 3.56 -11.73
C LYS A 354 -22.52 2.03 -11.81
N VAL A 355 -21.75 1.31 -10.99
CA VAL A 355 -21.76 -0.16 -10.93
C VAL A 355 -23.14 -0.75 -10.61
N ARG A 356 -23.91 -0.09 -9.73
CA ARG A 356 -25.29 -0.50 -9.44
C ARG A 356 -26.19 -0.32 -10.66
N SER A 357 -26.11 0.83 -11.31
CA SER A 357 -26.90 1.12 -12.51
C SER A 357 -26.59 0.15 -13.65
N GLU A 358 -25.32 -0.22 -13.83
CA GLU A 358 -24.89 -1.23 -14.81
C GLU A 358 -25.51 -2.59 -14.50
N LEU A 359 -25.45 -3.03 -13.24
CA LEU A 359 -26.04 -4.29 -12.79
C LEU A 359 -27.57 -4.31 -12.94
N GLU A 360 -28.27 -3.25 -12.52
CA GLU A 360 -29.72 -3.15 -12.67
C GLU A 360 -30.15 -3.18 -14.14
N SER A 361 -29.40 -2.48 -15.02
CA SER A 361 -29.64 -2.50 -16.47
C SER A 361 -29.39 -3.88 -17.07
N PHE A 362 -28.33 -4.55 -16.65
CA PHE A 362 -28.03 -5.92 -17.05
C PHE A 362 -29.14 -6.89 -16.65
N ILE A 363 -29.58 -6.86 -15.39
CA ILE A 363 -30.68 -7.68 -14.87
C ILE A 363 -31.96 -7.42 -15.68
N GLN A 364 -32.30 -6.15 -15.91
CA GLN A 364 -33.52 -5.78 -16.64
C GLN A 364 -33.48 -6.27 -18.09
N LEU A 365 -32.36 -6.09 -18.79
CA LEU A 365 -32.19 -6.56 -20.16
C LEU A 365 -32.34 -8.09 -20.24
N LYS A 366 -31.70 -8.83 -19.34
CA LYS A 366 -31.75 -10.30 -19.37
C LYS A 366 -33.10 -10.89 -18.97
N LYS A 367 -33.85 -10.25 -18.07
CA LYS A 367 -35.25 -10.63 -17.81
C LYS A 367 -36.16 -10.48 -19.02
N ASN A 368 -35.85 -9.54 -19.93
CA ASN A 368 -36.65 -9.28 -21.12
C ASN A 368 -36.31 -10.22 -22.29
N GLU A 369 -35.06 -10.67 -22.41
CA GLU A 369 -34.59 -11.44 -23.58
C GLU A 369 -35.04 -12.91 -23.62
N ARG A 370 -35.42 -13.55 -22.50
CA ARG A 370 -35.91 -14.96 -22.41
C ARG A 370 -35.04 -16.07 -23.04
N ASP A 371 -33.96 -15.78 -23.75
CA ASP A 371 -33.04 -16.77 -24.32
C ASP A 371 -31.84 -17.00 -23.39
N ILE A 372 -31.69 -18.27 -23.02
CA ILE A 372 -30.75 -18.82 -22.06
C ILE A 372 -29.62 -19.46 -22.86
N GLU A 373 -28.59 -18.69 -23.18
CA GLU A 373 -27.24 -19.18 -23.48
C GLU A 373 -26.38 -17.93 -23.64
N LEU A 374 -25.82 -17.44 -22.53
CA LEU A 374 -24.75 -16.44 -22.59
C LEU A 374 -23.48 -17.00 -22.00
N SER A 375 -22.42 -16.86 -22.77
CA SER A 375 -21.06 -17.08 -22.30
C SER A 375 -20.61 -15.86 -21.47
N ASN A 376 -19.61 -16.05 -20.60
CA ASN A 376 -19.00 -14.93 -19.85
C ASN A 376 -18.48 -13.82 -20.79
N GLU A 377 -18.14 -14.14 -22.04
CA GLU A 377 -17.65 -13.18 -23.05
C GLU A 377 -18.71 -12.14 -23.48
N GLU A 378 -19.99 -12.52 -23.53
CA GLU A 378 -21.06 -11.60 -23.91
C GLU A 378 -21.41 -10.64 -22.76
N LEU A 379 -21.23 -11.09 -21.51
CA LEU A 379 -21.36 -10.24 -20.32
C LEU A 379 -20.23 -9.21 -20.28
N VAL A 380 -18.98 -9.63 -20.46
CA VAL A 380 -17.82 -8.72 -20.57
C VAL A 380 -18.03 -7.71 -21.70
N SER A 381 -18.52 -8.15 -22.86
CA SER A 381 -18.76 -7.28 -24.02
C SER A 381 -19.87 -6.27 -23.77
N PHE A 382 -20.98 -6.68 -23.15
CA PHE A 382 -22.08 -5.79 -22.78
C PHE A 382 -21.62 -4.73 -21.77
N MET A 383 -20.91 -5.15 -20.72
CA MET A 383 -20.43 -4.24 -19.69
C MET A 383 -19.36 -3.28 -20.23
N ARG A 384 -18.52 -3.70 -21.17
CA ARG A 384 -17.61 -2.82 -21.91
C ARG A 384 -18.32 -1.83 -22.82
N LEU A 385 -19.50 -2.17 -23.35
CA LEU A 385 -20.27 -1.30 -24.26
C LEU A 385 -21.04 -0.20 -23.52
N ILE A 386 -21.30 -0.40 -22.22
CA ILE A 386 -21.94 0.59 -21.33
C ILE A 386 -20.90 1.52 -20.68
N ASN A 387 -19.64 1.09 -20.60
CA ASN A 387 -18.50 1.87 -20.11
C ASN A 387 -17.89 2.76 -21.19
#